data_AF-A0A1I3P1A2-F1
#
_entry.id   AF-A0A1I3P1A2-F1
#
_cell.length_a   1.000
_cell.length_b   1.000
_cell.length_c   1.000
_cell.angle_alpha   90.00
_cell.angle_beta   90.00
_cell.angle_gamma   90.00
#
_symmetry.space_group_name_H-M   'P 1'
#
loop_
_entity.id
_entity.type
_entity.pdbx_description
1 polymer ?
#
loop_
_entity_poly.entity_id
_entity_poly.type
_entity_poly.pdbx_seq_one_letter_code
_entity_poly.pdbx_strand_id
1 'polypeptide(L)'
;MFVPYYLQKAVIIIPANRNTQPLVAIIPNYRKMRFIITMGILSGILSLFGCEQKSDKSENFIQRAKQIEISQLAEELKLLEQNKTEFDFIGITSNGIDCIYFMKDAGKFQIDFEAMTDQQIPYIDKLETFATQNGFATQMTTYGNKPQYNAKEAPVLKIITNSNLEETAKIGQKIQREIFENKTETKFEVVP
;
A
#
# COMPACT_ATOMS: atom_id res chain seq x y z
N MET A 1 34.63 -1.39 -15.41
CA MET A 1 34.28 -0.77 -16.69
C MET A 1 32.81 -1.07 -16.95
N PHE A 2 31.93 -0.15 -16.57
CA PHE A 2 30.47 -0.31 -16.63
C PHE A 2 29.97 0.30 -17.94
N VAL A 3 29.25 -0.48 -18.74
CA VAL A 3 28.47 0.01 -19.89
C VAL A 3 27.00 0.03 -19.45
N PRO A 4 26.34 1.19 -19.35
CA PRO A 4 24.91 1.24 -19.08
C PRO A 4 24.12 1.02 -20.39
N TYR A 5 23.23 0.03 -20.39
CA TYR A 5 22.24 -0.15 -21.44
C TYR A 5 21.20 0.98 -21.36
N TYR A 6 21.08 1.76 -22.44
CA TYR A 6 19.99 2.69 -22.66
C TYR A 6 18.77 1.94 -23.22
N LEU A 7 17.63 2.03 -22.54
CA LEU A 7 16.34 1.54 -23.04
C LEU A 7 15.85 2.44 -24.18
N GLN A 8 15.72 1.83 -25.35
CA GLN A 8 15.22 2.42 -26.59
C GLN A 8 13.70 2.64 -26.49
N LYS A 9 13.22 3.81 -26.94
CA LYS A 9 11.78 4.13 -27.01
C LYS A 9 11.08 3.12 -27.93
N ALA A 10 10.22 2.27 -27.36
CA ALA A 10 9.27 1.49 -28.16
C ALA A 10 8.05 2.37 -28.46
N VAL A 11 7.93 2.81 -29.72
CA VAL A 11 6.71 3.43 -30.25
C VAL A 11 5.86 2.30 -30.81
N ILE A 12 4.77 1.94 -30.13
CA ILE A 12 3.78 1.01 -30.66
C ILE A 12 2.86 1.82 -31.58
N ILE A 13 2.99 1.63 -32.90
CA ILE A 13 2.04 2.17 -33.88
C ILE A 13 0.93 1.15 -34.04
N ILE A 14 -0.24 1.42 -33.47
CA ILE A 14 -1.46 0.67 -33.76
C ILE A 14 -2.04 1.22 -35.08
N PRO A 15 -2.24 0.41 -36.14
CA PRO A 15 -2.86 0.91 -37.36
C PRO A 15 -4.36 1.14 -37.11
N ALA A 16 -4.77 2.40 -36.99
CA ALA A 16 -6.18 2.79 -36.93
C ALA A 16 -6.75 3.00 -38.35
N ASN A 17 -7.92 2.42 -38.57
CA ASN A 17 -8.79 2.61 -39.72
C ASN A 17 -9.05 4.11 -39.97
N ARG A 18 -9.07 4.52 -41.24
CA ARG A 18 -9.14 5.94 -41.66
C ARG A 18 -10.49 6.55 -41.29
N ASN A 19 -10.59 7.25 -40.16
CA ASN A 19 -11.38 8.48 -39.95
C ASN A 19 -11.51 8.90 -38.46
N THR A 20 -10.42 8.91 -37.70
CA THR A 20 -10.39 9.58 -36.39
C THR A 20 -9.03 10.22 -36.15
N GLN A 21 -9.02 11.45 -35.64
CA GLN A 21 -7.79 12.16 -35.25
C GLN A 21 -7.04 11.35 -34.17
N PRO A 22 -5.69 11.33 -34.18
CA PRO A 22 -4.93 10.57 -33.21
C PRO A 22 -5.11 11.18 -31.81
N LEU A 23 -5.61 10.37 -30.87
CA LEU A 23 -5.55 10.69 -29.44
C LEU A 23 -4.08 10.61 -28.99
N VAL A 24 -3.50 11.76 -28.68
CA VAL A 24 -2.20 11.84 -28.01
C VAL A 24 -2.41 11.44 -26.55
N ALA A 25 -2.11 10.20 -26.21
CA ALA A 25 -2.01 9.78 -24.81
C ALA A 25 -0.73 10.39 -24.21
N ILE A 26 -0.91 11.35 -23.29
CA ILE A 26 0.19 11.85 -22.45
C ILE A 26 0.45 10.77 -21.41
N ILE A 27 1.49 9.97 -21.60
CA ILE A 27 2.00 9.05 -20.59
C ILE A 27 2.69 9.91 -19.51
N PRO A 28 2.20 9.97 -18.26
CA PRO A 28 2.91 10.67 -17.21
C PRO A 28 4.28 10.02 -17.02
N ASN A 29 5.33 10.86 -16.97
CA ASN A 29 6.67 10.42 -16.61
C ASN A 29 6.62 9.83 -15.20
N TYR A 30 6.66 8.50 -15.10
CA TYR A 30 6.91 7.83 -13.83
C TYR A 30 8.33 8.20 -13.38
N ARG A 31 8.41 9.14 -12.44
CA ARG A 31 9.65 9.48 -11.76
C ARG A 31 10.01 8.26 -10.92
N LYS A 32 11.10 7.61 -11.31
CA LYS A 32 11.68 6.45 -10.62
C LYS A 32 11.82 6.75 -9.13
N MET A 33 10.94 6.19 -8.31
CA MET A 33 11.07 6.26 -6.86
C MET A 33 12.35 5.53 -6.44
N ARG A 34 13.20 6.24 -5.69
CA ARG A 34 14.36 5.65 -5.04
C ARG A 34 13.89 5.08 -3.71
N PHE A 35 13.53 3.81 -3.69
CA PHE A 35 13.35 3.07 -2.45
C PHE A 35 14.72 2.92 -1.78
N ILE A 36 14.95 3.64 -0.68
CA ILE A 36 16.06 3.34 0.23
C ILE A 36 15.57 2.15 1.06
N ILE A 37 15.98 0.95 0.67
CA ILE A 37 15.71 -0.28 1.38
C ILE A 37 16.57 -0.27 2.65
N THR A 38 15.97 -0.01 3.79
CA THR A 38 16.49 -0.49 5.08
C THR A 38 15.38 -1.20 5.82
N MET A 39 15.38 -2.53 5.68
CA MET A 39 14.57 -3.45 6.48
C MET A 39 14.83 -3.28 7.97
N GLY A 40 13.75 -3.21 8.75
CA GLY A 40 13.74 -3.52 10.18
C GLY A 40 12.58 -4.48 10.44
N ILE A 41 12.88 -5.77 10.47
CA ILE A 41 11.96 -6.85 10.83
C ILE A 41 11.54 -6.65 12.30
N LEU A 42 10.31 -6.23 12.57
CA LEU A 42 9.77 -6.25 13.93
C LEU A 42 9.15 -7.63 14.21
N SER A 43 10.00 -8.65 14.36
CA SER A 43 9.58 -9.93 14.93
C SER A 43 9.41 -9.76 16.43
N GLY A 44 8.16 -9.71 16.88
CA GLY A 44 7.81 -9.84 18.28
C GLY A 44 8.18 -11.24 18.80
N ILE A 45 9.12 -11.29 19.75
CA ILE A 45 9.35 -12.47 20.58
C ILE A 45 9.20 -12.01 22.03
N LEU A 46 8.03 -12.29 22.61
CA LEU A 46 7.78 -12.16 24.04
C LEU A 46 8.57 -13.28 24.75
N SER A 47 9.69 -12.93 25.39
CA SER A 47 10.43 -13.85 26.28
C SER A 47 10.37 -13.30 27.69
N LEU A 48 9.56 -13.95 28.54
CA LEU A 48 9.57 -13.77 29.99
C LEU A 48 10.79 -14.48 30.58
N PHE A 49 11.82 -13.74 30.98
CA PHE A 49 12.71 -14.12 32.08
C PHE A 49 13.23 -12.86 32.77
N GLY A 50 12.89 -12.71 34.05
CA GLY A 50 13.38 -11.63 34.89
C GLY A 50 14.84 -11.84 35.28
N CYS A 51 15.60 -10.74 35.33
CA CYS A 51 16.72 -10.58 36.23
C CYS A 51 16.80 -9.09 36.60
N GLU A 52 16.72 -8.81 37.90
CA GLU A 52 16.73 -7.47 38.47
C GLU A 52 18.17 -6.96 38.54
N GLN A 53 18.48 -5.88 37.80
CA GLN A 53 19.63 -5.02 38.07
C GLN A 53 19.24 -3.56 37.84
N LYS A 54 19.47 -2.73 38.86
CA LYS A 54 19.33 -1.27 38.80
C LYS A 54 20.46 -0.67 37.98
N SER A 55 20.16 0.04 36.90
CA SER A 55 20.92 1.21 36.44
C SER A 55 20.21 1.94 35.31
N ASP A 56 20.22 3.27 35.45
CA ASP A 56 19.95 4.36 34.51
C ASP A 56 18.71 4.29 33.60
N LYS A 57 17.79 5.23 33.89
CA LYS A 57 16.72 5.66 32.99
C LYS A 57 17.32 6.31 31.74
N SER A 58 17.73 5.53 30.76
CA SER A 58 17.52 5.94 29.38
C SER A 58 16.04 5.70 29.09
N GLU A 59 15.26 6.77 29.00
CA GLU A 59 13.94 6.66 28.37
C GLU A 59 14.17 6.18 26.94
N ASN A 60 14.05 4.87 26.73
CA ASN A 60 13.91 4.28 25.41
C ASN A 60 12.58 4.81 24.87
N PHE A 61 12.64 5.96 24.18
CA PHE A 61 11.53 6.45 23.38
C PHE A 61 11.38 5.49 22.20
N ILE A 62 10.75 4.34 22.45
CA ILE A 62 10.36 3.42 21.40
C ILE A 62 9.35 4.20 20.57
N GLN A 63 9.76 4.67 19.39
CA GLN A 63 8.89 5.31 18.43
C GLN A 63 7.86 4.27 17.98
N ARG A 64 6.73 4.20 18.69
CA ARG A 64 5.63 3.32 18.37
C ARG A 64 4.92 3.87 17.13
N ALA A 65 4.50 2.97 16.25
CA ALA A 65 3.63 3.33 15.14
C ALA A 65 2.41 4.08 15.67
N LYS A 66 1.99 5.12 14.95
CA LYS A 66 0.79 5.89 15.30
C LYS A 66 -0.41 4.95 15.22
N GLN A 67 -1.21 4.90 16.29
CA GLN A 67 -2.44 4.11 16.31
C GLN A 67 -3.65 5.00 16.08
N ILE A 68 -4.59 4.48 15.29
CA ILE A 68 -5.86 5.14 14.94
C ILE A 68 -7.02 4.17 15.08
N GLU A 69 -8.22 4.70 15.27
CA GLU A 69 -9.46 4.00 14.91
C GLU A 69 -9.79 4.23 13.43
N ILE A 70 -10.60 3.34 12.85
CA ILE A 70 -10.96 3.45 11.42
C ILE A 70 -11.72 4.74 11.09
N SER A 71 -12.40 5.34 12.09
CA SER A 71 -13.06 6.64 11.98
C SER A 71 -12.08 7.79 11.69
N GLN A 72 -10.81 7.64 12.07
CA GLN A 72 -9.76 8.64 11.92
C GLN A 72 -8.97 8.51 10.59
N LEU A 73 -9.27 7.50 9.77
CA LEU A 73 -8.59 7.28 8.49
C LEU A 73 -8.61 8.52 7.57
N ALA A 74 -9.70 9.28 7.56
CA ALA A 74 -9.81 10.50 6.77
C ALA A 74 -8.77 11.56 7.17
N GLU A 75 -8.38 11.62 8.45
CA GLU A 75 -7.36 12.54 8.94
C GLU A 75 -5.97 12.15 8.43
N GLU A 76 -5.65 10.86 8.40
CA GLU A 76 -4.38 10.38 7.83
C GLU A 76 -4.32 10.60 6.31
N LEU A 77 -5.41 10.33 5.60
CA LEU A 77 -5.50 10.60 4.16
C LEU A 77 -5.37 12.10 3.86
N LYS A 78 -5.82 12.97 4.76
CA LYS A 78 -5.63 14.42 4.66
C LYS A 78 -4.16 14.81 4.79
N LEU A 79 -3.41 14.16 5.68
CA LEU A 79 -1.97 14.37 5.80
C LEU A 79 -1.26 13.93 4.52
N LEU A 80 -1.61 12.78 3.98
CA LEU A 80 -1.09 12.29 2.70
C LEU A 80 -1.44 13.25 1.54
N GLU A 81 -2.68 13.72 1.47
CA GLU A 81 -3.12 14.68 0.43
C GLU A 81 -2.30 15.97 0.46
N GLN A 82 -1.93 16.43 1.67
CA GLN A 82 -1.14 17.64 1.91
C GLN A 82 0.38 17.43 1.80
N ASN A 83 0.84 16.23 1.42
CA ASN A 83 2.25 15.83 1.40
C ASN A 83 2.94 16.07 2.77
N LYS A 84 2.21 15.77 3.86
CA LYS A 84 2.70 15.87 5.25
C LYS A 84 3.09 14.51 5.85
N THR A 85 3.11 13.48 5.03
CA THR A 85 3.58 12.12 5.35
C THR A 85 5.02 11.96 4.87
N GLU A 86 5.77 11.04 5.47
CA GLU A 86 7.16 10.77 5.06
C GLU A 86 7.24 10.22 3.63
N PHE A 87 6.26 9.40 3.27
CA PHE A 87 6.12 8.77 1.96
C PHE A 87 4.89 9.32 1.22
N ASP A 88 4.83 9.08 -0.10
CA ASP A 88 3.70 9.43 -0.97
C ASP A 88 2.57 8.39 -0.92
N PHE A 89 2.56 7.59 0.14
CA PHE A 89 1.52 6.66 0.50
C PHE A 89 1.48 6.48 2.02
N ILE A 90 0.41 5.87 2.52
CA ILE A 90 0.28 5.37 3.89
C ILE A 90 -0.41 4.01 3.88
N GLY A 91 -0.06 3.12 4.79
CA GLY A 91 -0.78 1.89 5.07
C GLY A 91 -1.52 1.95 6.40
N ILE A 92 -2.56 1.14 6.53
CA ILE A 92 -3.16 0.82 7.84
C ILE A 92 -3.22 -0.68 8.02
N THR A 93 -2.99 -1.16 9.25
CA THR A 93 -3.13 -2.59 9.59
C THR A 93 -3.42 -2.76 11.07
N SER A 94 -4.22 -3.76 11.44
CA SER A 94 -4.43 -4.14 12.85
C SER A 94 -3.57 -5.35 13.27
N ASN A 95 -3.16 -6.19 12.31
CA ASN A 95 -2.49 -7.46 12.61
C ASN A 95 -1.46 -7.92 11.56
N GLY A 96 -1.15 -7.08 10.56
CA GLY A 96 -0.26 -7.37 9.44
C GLY A 96 -0.92 -8.09 8.26
N ILE A 97 -1.99 -8.85 8.46
CA ILE A 97 -2.72 -9.56 7.38
C ILE A 97 -3.65 -8.62 6.64
N ASP A 98 -4.31 -7.72 7.37
CA ASP A 98 -5.31 -6.76 6.87
C ASP A 98 -4.71 -5.45 6.33
N CYS A 99 -3.43 -5.46 5.98
CA CYS A 99 -2.73 -4.26 5.57
C CYS A 99 -3.17 -3.80 4.17
N ILE A 100 -3.73 -2.59 4.09
CA ILE A 100 -4.03 -1.91 2.82
C ILE A 100 -3.29 -0.58 2.77
N TYR A 101 -2.77 -0.24 1.59
CA TYR A 101 -2.04 0.99 1.33
C TYR A 101 -2.88 1.95 0.51
N PHE A 102 -2.80 3.23 0.85
CA PHE A 102 -3.44 4.34 0.15
C PHE A 102 -2.38 5.16 -0.53
N MET A 103 -2.46 5.25 -1.85
CA MET A 103 -1.49 5.97 -2.66
C MET A 103 -2.19 7.12 -3.37
N LYS A 104 -1.46 8.21 -3.59
CA LYS A 104 -1.95 9.36 -4.36
C LYS A 104 -1.32 9.39 -5.74
N ASP A 105 -2.14 9.34 -6.78
CA ASP A 105 -1.74 9.53 -8.17
C ASP A 105 -2.60 10.61 -8.83
N ALA A 106 -1.98 11.63 -9.40
CA ALA A 106 -2.66 12.77 -10.03
C ALA A 106 -3.80 13.40 -9.20
N GLY A 107 -3.69 13.41 -7.87
CA GLY A 107 -4.72 13.96 -6.97
C GLY A 107 -5.90 13.02 -6.70
N LYS A 108 -5.85 11.79 -7.19
CA LYS A 108 -6.80 10.71 -6.89
C LYS A 108 -6.13 9.64 -6.04
N PHE A 109 -6.91 8.99 -5.21
CA PHE A 109 -6.43 7.88 -4.42
C PHE A 109 -6.63 6.54 -5.15
N GLN A 110 -5.75 5.61 -4.83
CA GLN A 110 -5.83 4.19 -5.17
C GLN A 110 -5.56 3.38 -3.90
N ILE A 111 -6.02 2.13 -3.86
CA ILE A 111 -5.82 1.23 -2.73
C ILE A 111 -5.05 0.00 -3.19
N ASP A 112 -3.98 -0.33 -2.48
CA ASP A 112 -3.13 -1.46 -2.81
C ASP A 112 -3.10 -2.49 -1.66
N PHE A 113 -2.99 -3.77 -2.03
CA PHE A 113 -2.81 -4.88 -1.11
C PHE A 113 -1.65 -5.76 -1.58
N GLU A 114 -0.60 -5.87 -0.78
CA GLU A 114 0.57 -6.71 -1.04
C GLU A 114 0.51 -7.98 -0.19
N ALA A 115 0.52 -9.16 -0.82
CA ALA A 115 0.47 -10.42 -0.10
C ALA A 115 1.89 -10.93 0.23
N MET A 116 2.37 -10.58 1.43
CA MET A 116 3.70 -10.94 1.93
C MET A 116 3.77 -12.32 2.59
N THR A 117 2.63 -12.86 3.01
CA THR A 117 2.49 -14.19 3.63
C THR A 117 1.48 -15.06 2.89
N ASP A 118 1.57 -16.38 3.03
CA ASP A 118 0.61 -17.31 2.41
C ASP A 118 -0.83 -17.05 2.89
N GLN A 119 -1.00 -16.57 4.13
CA GLN A 119 -2.31 -16.24 4.71
C GLN A 119 -2.99 -15.05 4.03
N GLN A 120 -2.22 -14.17 3.38
CA GLN A 120 -2.75 -13.00 2.67
C GLN A 120 -3.22 -13.34 1.25
N ILE A 121 -2.75 -14.44 0.65
CA ILE A 121 -3.07 -14.78 -0.73
C ILE A 121 -4.57 -14.89 -1.00
N PRO A 122 -5.38 -15.55 -0.15
CA PRO A 122 -6.84 -15.61 -0.38
C PRO A 122 -7.54 -14.25 -0.35
N TYR A 123 -6.93 -13.22 0.24
CA TYR A 123 -7.50 -11.88 0.28
C TYR A 123 -7.37 -11.13 -1.05
N ILE A 124 -6.46 -11.54 -1.95
CA ILE A 124 -6.40 -10.99 -3.31
C ILE A 124 -7.73 -11.24 -4.03
N ASP A 125 -8.21 -12.49 -4.05
CA ASP A 125 -9.47 -12.85 -4.72
C ASP A 125 -10.68 -12.17 -4.07
N LYS A 126 -10.68 -12.06 -2.73
CA LYS A 126 -11.74 -11.35 -1.99
C LYS A 126 -11.79 -9.86 -2.34
N LEU A 127 -10.63 -9.21 -2.42
CA LEU A 127 -10.51 -7.81 -2.76
C LEU A 127 -10.81 -7.54 -4.24
N GLU A 128 -10.44 -8.46 -5.14
CA GLU A 128 -10.82 -8.38 -6.55
C GLU A 128 -12.34 -8.52 -6.74
N THR A 129 -12.95 -9.45 -6.00
CA THR A 129 -14.42 -9.59 -5.96
C THR A 129 -15.08 -8.32 -5.42
N PHE A 130 -14.55 -7.77 -4.32
CA PHE A 130 -15.01 -6.49 -3.77
C PHE A 130 -14.92 -5.37 -4.81
N ALA A 131 -13.77 -5.24 -5.47
CA ALA A 131 -13.55 -4.22 -6.48
C ALA A 131 -14.58 -4.33 -7.62
N THR A 132 -14.77 -5.54 -8.15
CA THR A 132 -15.73 -5.83 -9.22
C THR A 132 -17.17 -5.48 -8.80
N GLN A 133 -17.59 -5.89 -7.61
CA GLN A 133 -18.94 -5.61 -7.09
C GLN A 133 -19.22 -4.12 -6.88
N ASN A 134 -18.17 -3.32 -6.66
CA ASN A 134 -18.27 -1.87 -6.49
C ASN A 134 -17.89 -1.09 -7.76
N GLY A 135 -17.68 -1.77 -8.89
CA GLY A 135 -17.39 -1.14 -10.18
C GLY A 135 -15.98 -0.54 -10.30
N PHE A 136 -15.03 -0.97 -9.46
CA PHE A 136 -13.63 -0.55 -9.53
C PHE A 136 -12.85 -1.47 -10.47
N ALA A 137 -11.94 -0.88 -11.25
CA ALA A 137 -10.95 -1.64 -12.00
C ALA A 137 -9.84 -2.14 -11.06
N THR A 138 -9.26 -3.28 -11.40
CA THR A 138 -8.11 -3.84 -10.69
C THR A 138 -6.91 -4.01 -11.62
N GLN A 139 -5.71 -4.01 -11.04
CA GLN A 139 -4.48 -4.33 -11.74
C GLN A 139 -3.56 -5.15 -10.83
N MET A 140 -3.06 -6.28 -11.32
CA MET A 140 -1.99 -7.01 -10.67
C MET A 140 -0.63 -6.44 -11.04
N THR A 141 0.23 -6.27 -10.05
CA THR A 141 1.63 -5.83 -10.20
C THR A 141 2.50 -6.45 -9.10
N THR A 142 3.72 -5.95 -8.95
CA THR A 142 4.60 -6.26 -7.83
C THR A 142 5.52 -5.07 -7.53
N TYR A 143 5.96 -4.95 -6.27
CA TYR A 143 6.99 -4.00 -5.84
C TYR A 143 8.41 -4.60 -5.82
N GLY A 144 8.57 -5.87 -6.21
CA GLY A 144 9.86 -6.56 -6.19
C GLY A 144 10.27 -7.06 -4.80
N ASN A 145 9.38 -6.95 -3.80
CA ASN A 145 9.61 -7.46 -2.45
C ASN A 145 9.56 -9.00 -2.45
N LYS A 146 10.45 -9.64 -1.71
CA LYS A 146 10.45 -11.10 -1.53
C LYS A 146 9.45 -11.49 -0.42
N PRO A 147 8.41 -12.28 -0.70
CA PRO A 147 7.46 -12.71 0.34
C PRO A 147 8.05 -13.86 1.20
N GLN A 148 7.36 -14.18 2.28
CA GLN A 148 7.74 -15.25 3.22
C GLN A 148 7.53 -16.67 2.65
N TYR A 149 6.79 -16.79 1.55
CA TYR A 149 6.54 -18.04 0.85
C TYR A 149 7.39 -18.19 -0.42
N ASN A 150 7.31 -19.36 -1.06
CA ASN A 150 8.14 -19.69 -2.21
C ASN A 150 7.66 -19.04 -3.52
N ALA A 151 7.76 -17.72 -3.59
CA ALA A 151 7.56 -16.94 -4.81
C ALA A 151 8.72 -15.96 -5.02
N LYS A 152 8.98 -15.56 -6.28
CA LYS A 152 10.07 -14.63 -6.59
C LYS A 152 9.82 -13.25 -5.98
N GLU A 153 8.62 -12.73 -6.18
CA GLU A 153 8.18 -11.40 -5.77
C GLU A 153 6.74 -11.47 -5.25
N ALA A 154 6.39 -10.61 -4.30
CA ALA A 154 5.06 -10.55 -3.72
C ALA A 154 4.08 -9.92 -4.75
N PRO A 155 2.91 -10.53 -4.96
CA PRO A 155 1.88 -9.96 -5.80
C PRO A 155 1.23 -8.79 -5.05
N VAL A 156 0.96 -7.73 -5.81
CA VAL A 156 0.25 -6.55 -5.36
C VAL A 156 -1.01 -6.43 -6.19
N LEU A 157 -2.17 -6.42 -5.53
CA LEU A 157 -3.43 -6.06 -6.13
C LEU A 157 -3.63 -4.56 -5.96
N LYS A 158 -3.75 -3.84 -7.07
CA LYS A 158 -4.16 -2.45 -7.10
C LYS A 158 -5.65 -2.33 -7.37
N ILE A 159 -6.36 -1.58 -6.55
CA ILE A 159 -7.76 -1.20 -6.75
C ILE A 159 -7.79 0.26 -7.19
N ILE A 160 -8.17 0.48 -8.45
CA ILE A 160 -8.19 1.80 -9.08
C ILE A 160 -9.52 2.48 -8.75
N THR A 161 -9.60 3.09 -7.57
CA THR A 161 -10.82 3.72 -7.08
C THR A 161 -11.07 5.09 -7.72
N ASN A 162 -10.02 5.82 -8.10
CA ASN A 162 -10.09 7.21 -8.63
C ASN A 162 -10.89 8.17 -7.73
N SER A 163 -10.90 7.87 -6.43
CA SER A 163 -11.72 8.53 -5.42
C SER A 163 -11.06 9.77 -4.86
N ASN A 164 -11.87 10.70 -4.33
CA ASN A 164 -11.39 11.78 -3.47
C ASN A 164 -11.12 11.27 -2.04
N LEU A 165 -10.61 12.13 -1.15
CA LEU A 165 -10.29 11.76 0.24
C LEU A 165 -11.47 11.12 0.99
N GLU A 166 -12.65 11.73 0.95
CA GLU A 166 -13.81 11.27 1.71
C GLU A 166 -14.32 9.91 1.21
N GLU A 167 -14.41 9.75 -0.11
CA GLU A 167 -14.77 8.49 -0.75
C GLU A 167 -13.74 7.40 -0.44
N THR A 168 -12.45 7.73 -0.47
CA THR A 168 -11.36 6.79 -0.17
C THR A 168 -11.43 6.29 1.27
N ALA A 169 -11.70 7.19 2.23
CA ALA A 169 -11.88 6.82 3.62
C ALA A 169 -13.07 5.85 3.78
N LYS A 170 -14.19 6.09 3.10
CA LYS A 170 -15.35 5.20 3.10
C LYS A 170 -15.05 3.84 2.48
N ILE A 171 -14.30 3.81 1.37
CA ILE A 171 -13.89 2.54 0.72
C ILE A 171 -12.95 1.75 1.63
N GLY A 172 -11.93 2.40 2.21
CA GLY A 172 -11.00 1.77 3.16
C GLY A 172 -11.72 1.20 4.39
N GLN A 173 -12.66 1.96 4.97
CA GLN A 173 -13.55 1.49 6.04
C GLN A 173 -14.36 0.25 5.62
N LYS A 174 -14.94 0.29 4.41
CA LYS A 174 -15.74 -0.81 3.88
C LYS A 174 -14.90 -2.08 3.68
N ILE A 175 -13.69 -1.96 3.13
CA ILE A 175 -12.75 -3.07 2.97
C ILE A 175 -12.41 -3.68 4.34
N GLN A 176 -12.00 -2.85 5.30
CA GLN A 176 -11.62 -3.32 6.64
C GLN A 176 -12.77 -4.08 7.32
N ARG A 177 -14.00 -3.59 7.18
CA ARG A 177 -15.19 -4.23 7.76
C ARG A 177 -15.64 -5.48 7.02
N GLU A 178 -15.78 -5.44 5.70
CA GLU A 178 -16.46 -6.49 4.94
C GLU A 178 -15.51 -7.59 4.48
N ILE A 179 -14.24 -7.26 4.27
CA ILE A 179 -13.24 -8.20 3.75
C ILE A 179 -12.36 -8.75 4.87
N PHE A 180 -11.92 -7.88 5.77
CA PHE A 180 -11.06 -8.24 6.90
C PHE A 180 -11.82 -8.45 8.22
N GLU A 181 -13.15 -8.27 8.22
CA GLU A 181 -14.03 -8.52 9.36
C GLU A 181 -13.67 -7.70 10.63
N ASN A 182 -12.99 -6.58 10.45
CA ASN A 182 -12.63 -5.67 11.53
C ASN A 182 -13.85 -4.90 12.05
N LYS A 183 -13.79 -4.54 13.33
CA LYS A 183 -14.84 -3.79 14.02
C LYS A 183 -14.48 -2.32 14.12
N THR A 184 -15.45 -1.49 14.50
CA THR A 184 -15.27 -0.05 14.68
C THR A 184 -14.22 0.31 15.73
N GLU A 185 -14.11 -0.52 16.77
CA GLU A 185 -13.17 -0.39 17.88
C GLU A 185 -11.79 -0.98 17.59
N THR A 186 -11.61 -1.65 16.44
CA THR A 186 -10.30 -2.17 16.03
C THR A 186 -9.32 -1.00 15.93
N LYS A 187 -8.15 -1.17 16.57
CA LYS A 187 -7.04 -0.22 16.48
C LYS A 187 -6.15 -0.62 15.31
N PHE A 188 -5.79 0.37 14.51
CA PHE A 188 -4.91 0.21 13.37
C PHE A 188 -3.63 0.99 13.59
N GLU A 189 -2.50 0.39 13.24
CA GLU A 189 -1.24 1.09 13.08
C GLU A 189 -1.21 1.75 11.71
N VAL A 190 -0.77 3.01 11.67
CA VAL A 190 -0.42 3.71 10.43
C VAL A 190 1.02 3.36 10.10
N VAL A 191 1.22 2.71 8.96
CA VAL A 191 2.52 2.19 8.51
C VAL A 191 2.97 2.87 7.22
N PRO A 192 4.29 3.03 7.00
CA PRO A 192 4.82 3.38 5.70
C PRO A 192 4.92 2.17 4.79
#